data_AF-A0A417Y9X0-F1
#
_entry.id   AF-A0A417Y9X0-F1
#
_cell.length_a   1.000
_cell.length_b   1.000
_cell.length_c   1.000
_cell.angle_alpha   90.00
_cell.angle_beta   90.00
_cell.angle_gamma   90.00
#
_symmetry.space_group_name_H-M   'P 1'
#
loop_
_entity.id
_entity.type
_entity.pdbx_description
1 polymer ?
#
loop_
_entity_poly.entity_id
_entity_poly.type
_entity_poly.pdbx_seq_one_letter_code
_entity_poly.pdbx_strand_id
1 'polypeptide(L)'
;MKIIIYLYNGITMLDAIGPYEVLRNMPDAEVYFVAEKTGEIKADSGIIDLNVKYSIDDMKSADVLIIPGSMILASAGLQIF
;
A
#
# COMPACT_ATOMS: atom_id res chain seq x y z
N MET A 1 8.86 14.31 -5.24
CA MET A 1 9.17 12.87 -5.24
C MET A 1 7.91 12.11 -4.90
N LYS A 2 7.35 11.38 -5.86
CA LYS A 2 6.11 10.63 -5.73
C LYS A 2 6.39 9.21 -5.25
N ILE A 3 5.88 8.88 -4.08
CA ILE A 3 6.05 7.58 -3.45
C ILE A 3 4.69 6.89 -3.40
N ILE A 4 4.61 5.67 -3.95
CA ILE A 4 3.42 4.85 -3.87
C ILE A 4 3.65 3.73 -2.87
N ILE A 5 2.72 3.58 -1.94
CA ILE A 5 2.61 2.42 -1.06
C ILE A 5 1.40 1.61 -1.58
N TYR A 6 1.69 0.48 -2.22
CA TYR A 6 0.67 -0.35 -2.85
C TYR A 6 0.01 -1.28 -1.81
N LEU A 7 -1.30 -1.15 -1.62
CA LEU A 7 -2.07 -1.88 -0.63
C LEU A 7 -2.92 -2.97 -1.31
N TYR A 8 -2.94 -4.15 -0.71
CA TYR A 8 -3.75 -5.29 -1.13
C TYR A 8 -4.33 -5.98 0.11
N ASN A 9 -5.40 -6.76 -0.06
CA ASN A 9 -5.99 -7.47 1.06
C ASN A 9 -5.01 -8.49 1.65
N GLY A 10 -4.84 -8.43 2.97
CA GLY A 10 -3.93 -9.30 3.70
C GLY A 10 -2.52 -8.76 3.90
N ILE A 11 -2.27 -7.48 3.59
CA ILE A 11 -1.01 -6.85 3.99
C ILE A 11 -0.82 -6.86 5.50
N THR A 12 0.43 -6.94 5.92
CA THR A 12 0.83 -6.55 7.27
C THR A 12 0.78 -5.02 7.35
N MET A 13 -0.20 -4.46 8.06
CA MET A 13 -0.47 -3.01 8.04
C MET A 13 0.73 -2.16 8.49
N LEU A 14 1.54 -2.67 9.43
CA LEU A 14 2.73 -1.98 9.91
C LEU A 14 3.77 -1.75 8.80
N ASP A 15 3.87 -2.66 7.83
CA ASP A 15 4.80 -2.53 6.71
C ASP A 15 4.40 -1.42 5.73
N ALA A 16 3.13 -1.01 5.72
CA ALA A 16 2.65 0.16 4.99
C ALA A 16 2.78 1.46 5.81
N ILE A 17 2.30 1.42 7.06
CA ILE A 17 2.22 2.62 7.92
C ILE A 17 3.58 3.06 8.44
N GLY A 18 4.48 2.12 8.74
CA GLY A 18 5.82 2.40 9.24
C GLY A 18 6.62 3.29 8.26
N PRO A 19 6.81 2.88 7.00
CA PRO A 19 7.43 3.73 5.99
C PRO A 19 6.67 5.04 5.74
N TYR A 20 5.34 5.02 5.71
CA TYR A 20 4.53 6.23 5.52
C TYR A 20 4.86 7.32 6.57
N GLU A 21 4.91 6.98 7.86
CA GLU A 21 5.15 7.94 8.93
C GLU A 21 6.54 8.61 8.85
N VAL A 22 7.53 7.92 8.28
CA VAL A 22 8.84 8.51 8.03
C VAL A 22 8.80 9.38 6.75
N LEU A 23 8.30 8.81 5.65
CA LEU A 23 8.40 9.39 4.32
C LEU A 23 7.50 10.62 4.12
N ARG A 24 6.34 10.68 4.79
CA ARG A 24 5.42 11.83 4.72
C ARG A 24 6.02 13.12 5.28
N ASN A 25 7.08 13.01 6.07
CA ASN A 25 7.76 14.14 6.70
C ASN A 25 9.01 14.60 5.91
N MET A 26 9.37 13.91 4.83
CA MET A 26 10.48 14.33 3.98
C MET A 26 10.09 15.57 3.16
N PRO A 27 11.00 16.55 3.00
CA PRO A 27 10.82 17.63 2.05
C PRO A 27 10.58 17.08 0.64
N ASP A 28 9.66 17.69 -0.09
CA ASP A 28 9.33 17.36 -1.47
C ASP A 28 8.83 15.92 -1.70
N ALA A 29 8.40 15.19 -0.66
CA ALA A 29 7.81 13.86 -0.80
C ALA A 29 6.27 13.92 -0.79
N GLU A 30 5.65 13.24 -1.77
CA GLU A 30 4.21 13.03 -1.83
C GLU A 30 3.95 11.52 -1.76
N VAL A 31 3.36 11.06 -0.65
CA VAL A 31 3.11 9.63 -0.40
C VAL A 31 1.64 9.32 -0.64
N TYR A 32 1.38 8.31 -1.47
CA TYR A 32 0.03 7.86 -1.81
C TYR A 32 -0.16 6.40 -1.43
N PHE A 33 -1.29 6.12 -0.75
CA PHE A 33 -1.82 4.76 -0.68
C PHE A 33 -2.62 4.48 -1.93
N VAL A 34 -2.26 3.41 -2.64
CA VAL A 34 -2.83 3.01 -3.91
C VAL A 34 -3.17 1.53 -3.85
N ALA A 35 -4.28 1.10 -4.42
CA ALA A 35 -4.66 -0.30 -4.52
C ALA A 35 -5.06 -0.65 -5.96
N GLU A 36 -5.31 -1.91 -6.28
CA GLU A 36 -5.86 -2.30 -7.59
C GLU A 36 -7.16 -1.52 -7.89
N LYS A 37 -8.03 -1.40 -6.88
CA LYS A 37 -9.27 -0.62 -6.92
C LYS A 37 -9.42 0.19 -5.63
N THR A 38 -10.12 1.31 -5.70
CA THR A 38 -10.47 2.09 -4.51
C THR A 38 -11.40 1.29 -3.60
N GLY A 39 -11.37 1.61 -2.30
CA GLY A 39 -12.21 0.95 -1.30
C GLY A 39 -11.43 0.36 -0.13
N GLU A 40 -12.07 -0.55 0.60
CA GLU A 40 -11.54 -1.14 1.81
C GLU A 40 -10.44 -2.17 1.52
N ILE A 41 -9.32 -2.03 2.23
CA ILE A 41 -8.23 -3.01 2.31
C ILE A 41 -8.16 -3.52 3.74
N LYS A 42 -8.22 -4.85 3.89
CA LYS A 42 -8.15 -5.53 5.18
C LYS A 42 -6.73 -5.98 5.50
N ALA A 43 -6.26 -5.68 6.70
CA ALA A 43 -4.98 -6.20 7.18
C ALA A 43 -5.05 -7.72 7.46
N ASP A 44 -3.91 -8.40 7.40
CA ASP A 44 -3.77 -9.80 7.83
C ASP A 44 -4.16 -10.04 9.30
N SER A 45 -4.04 -9.03 10.15
CA SER A 45 -4.48 -9.09 11.56
C SER A 45 -5.99 -9.25 11.74
N GLY A 46 -6.79 -8.89 10.72
CA GLY A 46 -8.25 -8.90 10.79
C GLY A 46 -8.86 -7.84 11.73
N ILE A 47 -8.05 -6.93 12.28
CA ILE A 47 -8.50 -5.91 13.25
C ILE A 47 -8.55 -4.51 12.62
N ILE A 48 -7.68 -4.24 11.65
CA ILE A 48 -7.49 -2.93 11.05
C ILE A 48 -7.81 -3.00 9.57
N ASP A 49 -8.68 -2.09 9.13
CA ASP A 49 -9.02 -1.88 7.73
C ASP A 49 -8.69 -0.43 7.33
N LEU A 50 -8.34 -0.23 6.06
CA LEU A 50 -7.99 1.07 5.50
C LEU A 50 -8.77 1.33 4.22
N ASN A 51 -9.42 2.48 4.12
CA ASN A 51 -10.12 2.88 2.90
C ASN A 51 -9.17 3.64 1.97
N VAL A 52 -8.85 3.03 0.83
CA VAL A 52 -7.92 3.54 -0.17
C VAL A 52 -8.64 4.40 -1.21
N LYS A 53 -8.09 5.60 -1.44
CA LYS A 53 -8.71 6.62 -2.30
C LYS A 53 -8.21 6.64 -3.74
N TYR A 54 -7.10 5.96 -4.02
CA TYR A 54 -6.48 5.91 -5.33
C TYR A 54 -6.33 4.47 -5.80
N SER A 55 -6.67 4.24 -7.07
CA SER A 55 -6.42 3.00 -7.79
C SER A 55 -5.13 3.08 -8.60
N ILE A 56 -4.65 1.95 -9.10
CA ILE A 56 -3.51 1.92 -10.04
C ILE A 56 -3.78 2.76 -11.30
N ASP A 57 -5.04 2.86 -11.74
CA ASP A 57 -5.44 3.64 -12.91
C ASP A 57 -5.32 5.16 -12.68
N ASP A 58 -5.33 5.60 -11.43
CA ASP A 58 -5.16 7.02 -11.06
C ASP A 58 -3.68 7.46 -11.12
N MET A 59 -2.74 6.50 -11.20
CA MET A 59 -1.31 6.74 -11.03
C MET A 59 -0.53 6.35 -12.28
N LYS A 60 0.04 7.36 -12.97
CA LYS A 60 0.82 7.14 -14.21
C LYS A 60 2.28 6.73 -13.98
N SER A 61 2.81 6.96 -12.79
CA SER A 61 4.22 6.70 -12.45
C SER A 61 4.43 6.77 -10.94
N ALA A 62 5.55 6.22 -10.46
CA ALA A 62 6.09 6.41 -9.13
C ALA A 62 7.62 6.58 -9.22
N ASP A 63 8.19 7.44 -8.38
CA ASP A 63 9.65 7.51 -8.21
C ASP A 63 10.12 6.38 -7.28
N VAL A 64 9.29 6.02 -6.30
CA VAL A 64 9.49 4.91 -5.36
C VAL A 64 8.19 4.13 -5.23
N LEU A 65 8.26 2.81 -5.37
CA LEU A 65 7.17 1.89 -5.10
C LEU A 65 7.52 1.04 -3.87
N ILE A 66 6.65 1.05 -2.87
CA ILE A 66 6.73 0.23 -1.67
C ILE A 66 5.62 -0.81 -1.74
N ILE A 67 6.00 -2.08 -1.63
CA ILE A 67 5.07 -3.21 -1.54
C ILE A 67 5.21 -3.78 -0.12
N PRO A 68 4.22 -3.58 0.77
CA PRO A 68 4.22 -4.16 2.10
C PRO A 68 4.26 -5.69 2.06
N GLY A 69 4.86 -6.28 3.09
CA GLY A 69 4.78 -7.71 3.31
C GLY A 69 3.38 -8.17 3.70
N SER A 70 3.21 -9.49 3.76
CA SER A 70 2.03 -10.13 4.30
C SER A 70 2.40 -11.45 4.96
N MET A 71 1.59 -11.90 5.93
CA MET A 71 1.66 -13.27 6.44
C MET A 71 0.90 -14.27 5.57
N ILE A 72 0.21 -13.80 4.52
CA ILE A 72 -0.45 -14.69 3.55
C ILE A 72 0.64 -15.39 2.74
N LEU A 73 0.65 -16.72 2.78
CA LEU A 73 1.57 -17.52 1.98
C LEU A 73 1.42 -17.18 0.49
N ALA A 74 2.54 -16.89 -0.18
CA ALA A 74 2.63 -16.63 -1.61
C ALA A 74 2.05 -17.78 -2.50
N SER A 75 1.78 -18.96 -1.93
CA SER A 75 1.12 -20.07 -2.62
C SER A 75 -0.36 -19.86 -2.92
N ALA A 76 -0.99 -18.81 -2.36
CA ALA A 76 -2.40 -18.51 -2.59
C ALA A 76 -2.68 -17.73 -3.90
N GLY A 77 -1.70 -17.59 -4.80
CA GLY A 77 -1.91 -16.85 -6.05
C GLY A 77 -2.09 -15.35 -5.81
N LEU A 78 -1.34 -14.78 -4.86
CA LEU A 78 -1.30 -13.35 -4.63
C LEU A 78 -0.74 -12.69 -5.90
N GLN A 79 -1.64 -12.18 -6.73
CA GLN A 79 -1.30 -11.60 -8.00
C GLN A 79 -0.84 -10.17 -7.73
N ILE A 80 0.47 -10.00 -7.55
CA ILE A 80 1.10 -8.70 -7.31
C ILE A 80 1.02 -7.83 -8.59
N PHE A 81 0.68 -8.42 -9.75
CA PHE A 81 0.42 -7.74 -11.02
C PHE A 81 -0.61 -8.50 -11.86
#